data_AF-A0A2V5KF81-F1
#
_entry.id   AF-A0A2V5KF81-F1
#
_cell.length_a   1.000
_cell.length_b   1.000
_cell.length_c   1.000
_cell.angle_alpha   90.00
_cell.angle_beta   90.00
_cell.angle_gamma   90.00
#
_symmetry.space_group_name_H-M   'P 1'
#
loop_
_entity.id
_entity.type
_entity.pdbx_description
1 polymer ?
#
loop_
_entity_poly.entity_id
_entity_poly.type
_entity_poly.pdbx_seq_one_letter_code
_entity_poly.pdbx_strand_id
1 'polypeptide(L)'
;MDIRPNDADLLASKAGIYQAQGNLTEAAKCLVNVNALTPSYEAVPAKVAQLVFERNYREAVQLLETRFAQFQFGSEVELGIFQEFLASSRLLTGDIPGAKASAEQARKILEVLCKNQPDNDFPAIFLARAYAILGEKDSAYKEAERVRALLRNDAIRGPGAEENLALIEINFGDNARAISILAHLLQIPYQSSIYATPVTPALLRLDPTWDALRSDPTFQKLCQDKTH
;
A
#
# COMPACT_ATOMS: atom_id res chain seq x y z
N MET A 1 7.34 29.87 9.11
CA MET A 1 7.29 28.49 8.60
C MET A 1 7.06 28.63 7.10
N ASP A 2 8.13 28.60 6.30
CA ASP A 2 8.01 28.78 4.84
C ASP A 2 7.71 27.42 4.21
N ILE A 3 6.54 27.29 3.61
CA ILE A 3 6.20 26.13 2.78
C ILE A 3 7.05 26.23 1.51
N ARG A 4 8.07 25.38 1.40
CA ARG A 4 8.95 25.36 0.24
C ARG A 4 8.15 24.79 -0.95
N PRO A 5 8.06 25.49 -2.10
CA PRO A 5 7.24 25.03 -3.23
C PRO A 5 7.69 23.69 -3.83
N ASN A 6 8.91 23.23 -3.52
CA ASN A 6 9.47 21.95 -3.94
C ASN A 6 9.61 20.95 -2.77
N ASP A 7 8.81 21.10 -1.73
CA ASP A 7 8.74 20.12 -0.64
C ASP A 7 8.26 18.76 -1.16
N ALA A 8 9.03 17.70 -0.91
CA ALA A 8 8.78 16.38 -1.47
C ALA A 8 7.49 15.75 -0.93
N ASP A 9 7.14 15.98 0.34
CA ASP A 9 5.95 15.40 0.97
C ASP A 9 4.68 16.08 0.46
N LEU A 10 4.74 17.41 0.25
CA LEU A 10 3.63 18.15 -0.35
C LEU A 10 3.39 17.72 -1.81
N LEU A 11 4.46 17.56 -2.59
CA LEU A 11 4.37 17.08 -3.96
C LEU A 11 3.86 15.62 -4.02
N ALA A 12 4.26 14.77 -3.08
CA ALA A 12 3.75 13.40 -2.95
C ALA A 12 2.26 13.37 -2.66
N SER A 13 1.80 14.20 -1.71
CA SER A 13 0.38 14.34 -1.39
C SER A 13 -0.43 14.80 -2.61
N LYS A 14 0.09 15.79 -3.35
CA LYS A 14 -0.53 16.26 -4.59
C LYS A 14 -0.56 15.17 -5.67
N ALA A 15 0.51 14.37 -5.79
CA ALA A 15 0.55 13.25 -6.71
C ALA A 15 -0.49 12.19 -6.36
N GLY A 16 -0.66 11.87 -5.08
CA GLY A 16 -1.68 10.95 -4.59
C GLY A 16 -3.10 11.35 -5.00
N ILE A 17 -3.43 12.65 -4.93
CA ILE A 17 -4.71 13.18 -5.40
C ILE A 17 -4.87 12.95 -6.91
N TYR A 18 -3.85 13.22 -7.72
CA TYR A 18 -3.91 12.98 -9.15
C TYR A 18 -4.02 11.48 -9.49
N GLN A 19 -3.31 10.61 -8.79
CA GLN A 19 -3.45 9.16 -8.90
C GLN A 19 -4.88 8.72 -8.58
N ALA A 20 -5.47 9.25 -7.51
CA ALA A 20 -6.85 8.98 -7.11
C ALA A 20 -7.90 9.44 -8.12
N GLN A 21 -7.56 10.42 -8.96
CA GLN A 21 -8.38 10.89 -10.08
C GLN A 21 -8.13 10.12 -11.38
N GLY A 22 -7.17 9.19 -11.39
CA GLY A 22 -6.72 8.52 -12.61
C GLY A 22 -5.80 9.34 -13.50
N ASN A 23 -5.35 10.52 -13.05
CA ASN A 23 -4.50 11.43 -13.82
C ASN A 23 -3.01 11.16 -13.56
N LEU A 24 -2.54 10.02 -14.07
CA LEU A 24 -1.14 9.60 -13.89
C LEU A 24 -0.13 10.58 -14.50
N THR A 25 -0.48 11.32 -15.55
CA THR A 25 0.41 12.31 -16.17
C THR A 25 0.70 13.48 -15.22
N GLU A 26 -0.31 14.05 -14.55
CA GLU A 26 -0.08 15.13 -13.58
C GLU A 26 0.57 14.62 -12.30
N ALA A 27 0.27 13.39 -11.88
CA ALA A 27 0.96 12.75 -10.76
C ALA A 27 2.47 12.59 -11.05
N ALA A 28 2.83 12.13 -12.26
CA ALA A 28 4.22 11.97 -12.67
C ALA A 28 5.01 13.30 -12.64
N LYS A 29 4.38 14.42 -13.03
CA LYS A 29 5.00 15.76 -12.94
C LYS A 29 5.35 16.14 -11.51
N CYS A 30 4.50 15.80 -10.54
CA CYS A 30 4.76 16.06 -9.12
C CYS A 30 5.93 15.21 -8.59
N LEU A 31 6.10 14.00 -9.13
CA LEU A 31 7.08 13.00 -8.68
C LEU A 31 8.34 12.95 -9.55
N VAL A 32 8.58 13.95 -10.41
CA VAL A 32 9.69 13.92 -11.39
C VAL A 32 11.07 13.90 -10.72
N ASN A 33 11.22 14.58 -9.59
CA ASN A 33 12.49 14.69 -8.86
C ASN A 33 12.65 13.62 -7.77
N VAL A 34 11.63 12.78 -7.55
CA VAL A 34 11.69 11.72 -6.53
C VAL A 34 12.52 10.56 -7.05
N ASN A 35 13.53 10.17 -6.27
CA ASN A 35 14.43 9.06 -6.56
C ASN A 35 14.71 8.24 -5.29
N ALA A 36 15.51 7.18 -5.42
CA ALA A 36 15.82 6.25 -4.33
C ALA A 36 16.41 6.92 -3.08
N LEU A 37 17.11 8.04 -3.23
CA LEU A 37 17.78 8.77 -2.16
C LEU A 37 16.95 9.92 -1.58
N THR A 38 15.74 10.18 -2.10
CA THR A 38 14.86 11.19 -1.54
C THR A 38 14.56 10.84 -0.07
N PRO A 39 14.86 11.73 0.89
CA PRO A 39 14.73 11.47 2.33
C PRO A 39 13.30 11.75 2.79
N SER A 40 12.32 11.08 2.17
CA SER A 40 10.90 11.24 2.46
C SER A 40 10.25 9.87 2.57
N TYR A 41 9.48 9.71 3.65
CA TYR A 41 8.68 8.53 3.90
C TYR A 41 7.43 8.46 3.02
N GLU A 42 6.99 9.59 2.45
CA GLU A 42 5.76 9.69 1.63
C GLU A 42 6.07 9.70 0.13
N ALA A 43 7.10 10.42 -0.29
CA ALA A 43 7.40 10.66 -1.69
C ALA A 43 7.87 9.39 -2.42
N VAL A 44 8.75 8.60 -1.78
CA VAL A 44 9.26 7.37 -2.41
C VAL A 44 8.13 6.34 -2.59
N PRO A 45 7.28 6.04 -1.59
CA PRO A 45 6.11 5.19 -1.80
C PRO A 45 5.14 5.73 -2.87
N ALA A 46 4.90 7.05 -2.92
CA ALA A 46 4.08 7.65 -3.97
C ALA A 46 4.69 7.44 -5.37
N LYS A 47 6.02 7.48 -5.51
CA LYS A 47 6.74 7.15 -6.74
C LYS A 47 6.66 5.67 -7.10
N VAL A 48 6.76 4.78 -6.12
CA VAL A 48 6.54 3.33 -6.30
C VAL A 48 5.13 3.07 -6.80
N ALA A 49 4.11 3.65 -6.15
CA ALA A 49 2.71 3.55 -6.56
C ALA A 49 2.50 4.08 -7.99
N GLN A 50 3.12 5.21 -8.34
CA GLN A 50 3.08 5.75 -9.71
C GLN A 50 3.58 4.72 -10.73
N LEU A 51 4.77 4.15 -10.51
CA LEU A 51 5.36 3.16 -11.39
C LEU A 51 4.48 1.90 -11.49
N VAL A 52 3.91 1.47 -10.37
CA VAL A 52 2.98 0.34 -10.32
C VAL A 52 1.70 0.60 -11.14
N PHE A 53 1.08 1.78 -10.99
CA PHE A 53 -0.12 2.15 -11.75
C PHE A 53 0.17 2.30 -13.26
N GLU A 54 1.39 2.71 -13.61
CA GLU A 54 1.88 2.77 -15.00
C GLU A 54 2.37 1.41 -15.54
N ARG A 55 2.31 0.34 -14.75
CA ARG A 55 2.79 -1.01 -15.09
C ARG A 55 4.31 -1.13 -15.30
N ASN A 56 5.06 -0.17 -14.77
CA ASN A 56 6.52 -0.13 -14.74
C ASN A 56 7.07 -0.86 -13.49
N TYR A 57 6.69 -2.13 -13.33
CA TYR A 57 6.98 -2.90 -12.11
C TYR A 57 8.48 -3.13 -11.89
N ARG A 58 9.24 -3.33 -12.97
CA ARG A 58 10.69 -3.55 -12.89
C ARG A 58 11.39 -2.30 -12.37
N GLU A 59 10.97 -1.14 -12.84
CA GLU A 59 11.46 0.16 -12.40
C GLU A 59 11.10 0.42 -10.93
N ALA A 60 9.92 0.00 -10.48
CA ALA A 60 9.53 0.06 -9.06
C ALA A 60 10.45 -0.79 -8.17
N VAL A 61 10.73 -2.03 -8.58
CA VAL A 61 11.69 -2.91 -7.89
C VAL A 61 13.09 -2.29 -7.90
N GLN A 62 13.57 -1.79 -9.04
CA GLN A 62 14.90 -1.18 -9.16
C GLN A 62 15.05 0.06 -8.28
N LEU A 63 14.01 0.90 -8.16
CA LEU A 63 14.00 2.06 -7.26
C LEU A 63 14.20 1.62 -5.80
N LEU A 64 13.46 0.60 -5.37
CA LEU A 64 13.52 0.07 -4.00
C LEU A 64 14.86 -0.62 -3.72
N GLU A 65 15.38 -1.43 -4.65
CA GLU A 65 16.70 -2.05 -4.52
C GLU A 65 17.82 -1.02 -4.43
N THR A 66 17.76 0.03 -5.25
CA THR A 66 18.71 1.14 -5.19
C THR A 66 18.65 1.85 -3.84
N ARG A 67 17.45 2.04 -3.29
CA ARG A 67 17.27 2.62 -1.95
C ARG A 67 17.91 1.74 -0.89
N PHE A 68 17.65 0.43 -0.89
CA PHE A 68 18.30 -0.49 0.05
C PHE A 68 19.82 -0.50 -0.05
N ALA A 69 20.38 -0.32 -1.25
CA ALA A 69 21.82 -0.31 -1.46
C ALA A 69 22.51 0.99 -1.02
N GLN A 70 21.81 2.13 -1.06
CA GLN A 70 22.45 3.45 -0.98
C GLN A 70 21.86 4.39 0.08
N PHE A 71 20.62 4.19 0.50
CA PHE A 71 19.94 5.06 1.45
C PHE A 71 20.10 4.54 2.88
N GLN A 72 20.36 5.45 3.80
CA GLN A 72 20.38 5.15 5.24
C GLN A 72 18.99 5.39 5.83
N PHE A 73 18.27 4.31 6.11
CA PHE A 73 16.95 4.37 6.75
C PHE A 73 17.01 5.01 8.14
N GLY A 74 16.00 5.83 8.45
CA GLY A 74 15.96 6.57 9.72
C GLY A 74 15.43 5.76 10.90
N SER A 75 14.76 4.63 10.64
CA SER A 75 14.20 3.76 11.67
C SER A 75 14.03 2.31 11.21
N GLU A 76 13.92 1.38 12.17
CA GLU A 76 13.57 -0.02 11.90
C GLU A 76 12.14 -0.15 11.32
N VAL A 77 11.22 0.72 11.73
CA VAL A 77 9.85 0.77 11.18
C VAL A 77 9.90 1.07 9.69
N GLU A 78 10.63 2.12 9.30
CA GLU A 78 10.82 2.46 7.89
C GLU A 78 11.45 1.31 7.11
N LEU A 79 12.52 0.72 7.65
CA LEU A 79 13.20 -0.41 7.02
C LEU A 79 12.25 -1.60 6.78
N GLY A 80 11.46 -1.99 7.78
CA GLY A 80 10.52 -3.11 7.69
C GLY A 80 9.41 -2.86 6.66
N ILE A 81 8.90 -1.63 6.58
CA ILE A 81 7.83 -1.26 5.64
C ILE A 81 8.34 -1.20 4.21
N PHE A 82 9.52 -0.63 3.97
CA PHE A 82 10.12 -0.66 2.63
C PHE A 82 10.46 -2.08 2.15
N GLN A 83 10.71 -3.03 3.07
CA GLN A 83 10.87 -4.44 2.70
C GLN A 83 9.55 -5.05 2.22
N GLU A 84 8.43 -4.68 2.85
CA GLU A 84 7.11 -5.08 2.38
C GLU A 84 6.80 -4.47 1.00
N PHE A 85 7.10 -3.19 0.77
CA PHE A 85 6.95 -2.57 -0.55
C PHE A 85 7.78 -3.28 -1.64
N LEU A 86 9.00 -3.71 -1.31
CA LEU A 86 9.85 -4.46 -2.23
C LEU A 86 9.28 -5.86 -2.50
N ALA A 87 8.78 -6.53 -1.46
CA ALA A 87 8.12 -7.83 -1.59
C ALA A 87 6.90 -7.75 -2.52
N SER A 88 6.01 -6.79 -2.26
CA SER A 88 4.80 -6.53 -3.05
C SER A 88 5.14 -6.17 -4.50
N SER A 89 6.16 -5.33 -4.74
CA SER A 89 6.60 -4.99 -6.10
C SER A 89 7.18 -6.20 -6.85
N ARG A 90 7.89 -7.11 -6.16
CA ARG A 90 8.41 -8.35 -6.76
C ARG A 90 7.32 -9.35 -7.10
N LEU A 91 6.22 -9.40 -6.36
CA LEU A 91 5.06 -10.20 -6.76
C LEU A 91 4.52 -9.75 -8.12
N LEU A 92 4.46 -8.43 -8.36
CA LEU A 92 3.97 -7.86 -9.62
C LEU A 92 4.88 -8.17 -10.81
N THR A 93 6.17 -8.41 -10.59
CA THR A 93 7.09 -8.85 -11.64
C THR A 93 7.08 -10.37 -11.85
N GLY A 94 6.36 -11.12 -11.02
CA GLY A 94 6.37 -12.59 -11.01
C GLY A 94 7.58 -13.22 -10.31
N ASP A 95 8.42 -12.42 -9.65
CA ASP A 95 9.56 -12.90 -8.86
C ASP A 95 9.09 -13.41 -7.48
N ILE A 96 8.43 -14.56 -7.48
CA ILE A 96 7.91 -15.18 -6.25
C ILE A 96 9.01 -15.49 -5.22
N PRO A 97 10.18 -16.06 -5.59
CA PRO A 97 11.24 -16.31 -4.62
C PRO A 97 11.78 -15.01 -4.00
N GLY A 98 12.02 -13.97 -4.81
CA GLY A 98 12.49 -12.68 -4.33
C GLY A 98 11.46 -11.94 -3.49
N ALA A 99 10.18 -12.04 -3.83
CA ALA A 99 9.08 -11.51 -3.03
C ALA A 99 9.04 -12.14 -1.63
N LYS A 100 9.11 -13.48 -1.55
CA LYS A 100 9.14 -14.20 -0.27
C LYS A 100 10.38 -13.85 0.55
N ALA A 101 11.54 -13.69 -0.10
CA ALA A 101 12.77 -13.29 0.58
C ALA A 101 12.66 -11.89 1.22
N SER A 102 12.06 -10.92 0.52
CA SER A 102 11.81 -9.58 1.06
C SER A 102 10.74 -9.58 2.14
N ALA A 103 9.65 -10.33 1.96
CA ALA A 103 8.60 -10.46 2.98
C ALA A 103 9.14 -11.10 4.26
N GLU A 104 10.05 -12.07 4.16
CA GLU A 104 10.74 -12.66 5.31
C GLU A 104 11.59 -11.63 6.07
N GLN A 105 12.27 -10.73 5.35
CA GLN A 105 13.04 -9.64 5.96
C GLN A 105 12.11 -8.63 6.64
N ALA A 106 11.00 -8.25 6.00
CA ALA A 106 9.95 -7.41 6.60
C ALA A 106 9.42 -8.05 7.89
N ARG A 107 9.01 -9.33 7.83
CA ARG A 107 8.48 -10.09 8.97
C ARG A 107 9.42 -10.03 10.17
N LYS A 108 10.70 -10.36 10.00
CA LYS A 108 11.68 -10.38 11.11
C LYS A 108 11.77 -9.05 11.86
N ILE A 109 11.71 -7.94 11.14
CA ILE A 109 11.77 -6.59 11.72
C ILE A 109 10.43 -6.24 12.38
N LEU A 110 9.34 -6.44 11.66
CA LEU A 110 8.00 -6.03 12.08
C LEU A 110 7.47 -6.86 13.26
N GLU A 111 7.83 -8.14 13.38
CA GLU A 111 7.50 -8.97 14.55
C GLU A 111 8.11 -8.41 15.84
N VAL A 112 9.38 -7.99 15.80
CA VAL A 112 10.07 -7.38 16.96
C VAL A 112 9.39 -6.06 17.34
N LEU A 113 9.08 -5.22 16.35
CA LEU A 113 8.37 -3.96 16.58
C LEU A 113 6.99 -4.19 17.19
N CYS A 114 6.21 -5.12 16.65
CA CYS A 114 4.87 -5.46 17.15
C CYS A 114 4.91 -6.05 18.56
N LYS A 115 5.94 -6.85 18.88
CA LYS A 115 6.15 -7.37 20.24
C LYS A 115 6.47 -6.27 21.24
N ASN A 116 7.31 -5.31 20.85
CA ASN A 116 7.73 -4.21 21.71
C ASN A 116 6.66 -3.11 21.84
N GLN A 117 5.79 -3.00 20.83
CA GLN A 117 4.74 -1.98 20.73
C GLN A 117 3.40 -2.66 20.39
N PRO A 118 2.80 -3.42 21.32
CA PRO A 118 1.60 -4.21 21.05
C PRO A 118 0.36 -3.37 20.68
N ASP A 119 0.34 -2.10 21.10
CA ASP A 119 -0.75 -1.15 20.82
C ASP A 119 -0.50 -0.28 19.57
N ASN A 120 0.61 -0.49 18.86
CA ASN A 120 0.91 0.23 17.63
C ASN A 120 0.33 -0.52 16.42
N ASP A 121 -0.69 0.07 15.79
CA ASP A 121 -1.37 -0.48 14.62
C ASP A 121 -0.51 -0.45 13.36
N PHE A 122 0.39 0.54 13.23
CA PHE A 122 1.09 0.81 11.99
C PHE A 122 2.02 -0.33 11.52
N PRO A 123 2.98 -0.86 12.32
CA PRO A 123 3.78 -2.01 11.90
C PRO A 123 2.95 -3.29 11.75
N ALA A 124 1.82 -3.39 12.47
CA ALA A 124 0.93 -4.54 12.40
C ALA A 124 0.25 -4.68 11.03
N ILE A 125 -0.11 -3.55 10.40
CA ILE A 125 -0.66 -3.51 9.03
C ILE A 125 0.29 -4.21 8.06
N PHE A 126 1.57 -3.81 8.06
CA PHE A 126 2.58 -4.35 7.15
C PHE A 126 3.01 -5.76 7.51
N LEU A 127 2.98 -6.13 8.80
CA LEU A 127 3.24 -7.49 9.23
C LEU A 127 2.18 -8.46 8.70
N ALA A 128 0.90 -8.07 8.73
CA ALA A 128 -0.19 -8.85 8.14
C ALA A 128 0.04 -9.09 6.64
N ARG A 129 0.47 -8.07 5.90
CA ARG A 129 0.79 -8.17 4.46
C ARG A 129 1.99 -9.07 4.21
N ALA A 130 3.06 -8.94 4.98
CA ALA A 130 4.23 -9.81 4.88
C ALA A 130 3.86 -11.29 5.10
N TYR A 131 3.03 -11.60 6.10
CA TYR A 131 2.49 -12.95 6.30
C TYR A 131 1.66 -13.44 5.12
N ALA A 132 0.84 -12.57 4.51
CA ALA A 132 0.06 -12.93 3.32
C ALA A 132 0.95 -13.31 2.13
N ILE A 133 2.00 -12.52 1.85
CA ILE A 133 2.99 -12.81 0.79
C ILE A 133 3.72 -14.14 1.05
N LEU A 134 4.00 -14.45 2.31
CA LEU A 134 4.62 -15.72 2.71
C LEU A 134 3.67 -16.92 2.61
N GLY A 135 2.35 -16.68 2.50
CA GLY A 135 1.30 -17.70 2.51
C GLY A 135 0.89 -18.15 3.92
N GLU A 136 1.28 -17.40 4.96
CA GLU A 136 1.01 -17.71 6.36
C GLU A 136 -0.37 -17.17 6.78
N LYS A 137 -1.41 -17.86 6.32
CA LYS A 137 -2.81 -17.44 6.44
C LYS A 137 -3.23 -17.03 7.85
N ASP A 138 -3.05 -17.90 8.83
CA ASP A 138 -3.53 -17.66 10.19
C ASP A 138 -2.81 -16.46 10.85
N SER A 139 -1.51 -16.32 10.59
CA SER A 139 -0.71 -15.18 11.07
C SER A 139 -1.15 -13.87 10.43
N ALA A 140 -1.42 -13.88 9.12
CA ALA A 140 -1.92 -12.72 8.39
C ALA A 140 -3.27 -12.23 8.95
N TYR A 141 -4.22 -13.14 9.16
CA TYR A 141 -5.52 -12.81 9.76
C TYR A 141 -5.41 -12.35 11.20
N LYS A 142 -4.55 -12.99 12.01
CA LYS A 142 -4.34 -12.58 13.40
C LYS A 142 -3.90 -11.13 13.50
N GLU A 143 -2.94 -10.70 12.68
CA GLU A 143 -2.47 -9.31 12.68
C GLU A 143 -3.50 -8.35 12.07
N ALA A 144 -4.21 -8.75 11.01
CA ALA A 144 -5.29 -7.94 10.44
C ALA A 144 -6.41 -7.68 11.47
N GLU A 145 -6.84 -8.71 12.21
CA GLU A 145 -7.83 -8.56 13.28
C GLU A 145 -7.29 -7.75 14.47
N ARG A 146 -5.99 -7.85 14.78
CA ARG A 146 -5.37 -6.97 15.79
C ARG A 146 -5.48 -5.50 15.38
N VAL A 147 -5.16 -5.16 14.13
CA VAL A 147 -5.29 -3.79 13.60
C VAL A 147 -6.74 -3.30 13.73
N ARG A 148 -7.73 -4.13 13.32
CA ARG A 148 -9.15 -3.80 13.44
C ARG A 148 -9.57 -3.55 14.89
N ALA A 149 -9.09 -4.38 15.84
CA ALA A 149 -9.42 -4.23 17.25
C ALA A 149 -8.84 -2.94 17.87
N LEU A 150 -7.61 -2.57 17.48
CA LEU A 150 -6.94 -1.33 17.90
C LEU A 150 -7.67 -0.09 17.34
N LEU A 151 -8.15 -0.16 16.10
CA LEU A 151 -8.76 0.98 15.39
C LEU A 151 -10.30 0.99 15.43
N ARG A 152 -10.95 0.09 16.18
CA ARG A 152 -12.42 -0.09 16.17
C ARG A 152 -13.24 1.18 16.45
N ASN A 153 -12.69 2.11 17.22
CA ASN A 153 -13.34 3.36 17.61
C ASN A 153 -12.78 4.60 16.89
N ASP A 154 -11.84 4.39 15.97
CA ASP A 154 -11.24 5.46 15.18
C ASP A 154 -11.99 5.57 13.86
N ALA A 155 -12.88 6.56 13.74
CA ALA A 155 -13.69 6.74 12.53
C ALA A 155 -12.86 7.14 11.30
N ILE A 156 -11.63 7.64 11.48
CA ILE A 156 -10.76 8.08 10.40
C ILE A 156 -9.92 6.90 9.89
N ARG A 157 -9.27 6.17 10.81
CA ARG A 157 -8.32 5.08 10.47
C ARG A 157 -8.95 3.70 10.46
N GLY A 158 -10.07 3.49 11.17
CA GLY A 158 -10.79 2.22 11.23
C GLY A 158 -11.13 1.64 9.86
N PRO A 159 -11.69 2.41 8.91
CA PRO A 159 -11.95 1.90 7.57
C PRO A 159 -10.67 1.52 6.79
N GLY A 160 -9.53 2.14 7.09
CA GLY A 160 -8.23 1.73 6.55
C GLY A 160 -7.80 0.33 7.03
N ALA A 161 -8.22 -0.10 8.24
CA ALA A 161 -8.01 -1.47 8.69
C ALA A 161 -8.83 -2.48 7.88
N GLU A 162 -10.07 -2.14 7.52
CA GLU A 162 -10.92 -2.96 6.65
C GLU A 162 -10.33 -3.02 5.23
N GLU A 163 -9.80 -1.91 4.72
CA GLU A 163 -9.10 -1.89 3.43
C GLU A 163 -7.89 -2.84 3.41
N ASN A 164 -7.09 -2.85 4.48
CA ASN A 164 -6.00 -3.80 4.63
C ASN A 164 -6.51 -5.25 4.68
N LEU A 165 -7.65 -5.50 5.35
CA LEU A 165 -8.29 -6.81 5.35
C LEU A 165 -8.71 -7.23 3.95
N ALA A 166 -9.31 -6.34 3.14
CA ALA A 166 -9.68 -6.66 1.75
C ALA A 166 -8.47 -7.12 0.91
N LEU A 167 -7.29 -6.53 1.13
CA LEU A 167 -6.05 -6.99 0.52
C LEU A 167 -5.68 -8.42 0.97
N ILE A 168 -5.78 -8.71 2.27
CA ILE A 168 -5.51 -10.04 2.84
C ILE A 168 -6.49 -11.09 2.27
N GLU A 169 -7.78 -10.76 2.16
CA GLU A 169 -8.81 -11.66 1.63
C GLU A 169 -8.47 -12.14 0.20
N ILE A 170 -7.99 -11.25 -0.67
CA ILE A 170 -7.63 -11.58 -2.06
C ILE A 170 -6.41 -12.50 -2.11
N ASN A 171 -5.41 -12.26 -1.25
CA ASN A 171 -4.24 -13.12 -1.16
C ASN A 171 -4.61 -14.58 -0.84
N PHE A 172 -5.75 -14.79 -0.17
CA PHE A 172 -6.27 -16.11 0.18
C PHE A 172 -7.54 -16.52 -0.58
N GLY A 173 -7.89 -15.78 -1.64
CA GLY A 173 -8.93 -16.13 -2.60
C GLY A 173 -10.37 -15.80 -2.20
N ASP A 174 -10.62 -15.08 -1.10
CA ASP A 174 -11.97 -14.61 -0.74
C ASP A 174 -12.32 -13.29 -1.43
N ASN A 175 -12.46 -13.37 -2.75
CA ASN A 175 -12.74 -12.22 -3.60
C ASN A 175 -14.09 -11.58 -3.27
N ALA A 176 -15.08 -12.37 -2.85
CA ALA A 176 -16.43 -11.87 -2.54
C ALA A 176 -16.39 -10.94 -1.31
N ARG A 177 -15.67 -11.34 -0.26
CA ARG A 177 -15.50 -10.50 0.93
C ARG A 177 -14.71 -9.23 0.63
N ALA A 178 -13.63 -9.34 -0.15
CA ALA A 178 -12.85 -8.16 -0.58
C ALA A 178 -13.72 -7.15 -1.34
N ILE A 179 -14.52 -7.60 -2.32
CA ILE A 179 -15.44 -6.75 -3.08
C ILE A 179 -16.46 -6.07 -2.15
N SER A 180 -17.04 -6.80 -1.19
CA SER A 180 -18.00 -6.23 -0.24
C SER A 180 -17.38 -5.12 0.62
N ILE A 181 -16.14 -5.29 1.06
CA ILE A 181 -15.43 -4.27 1.83
C ILE A 181 -15.19 -3.04 0.95
N LEU A 182 -14.62 -3.22 -0.25
CA LEU A 182 -14.34 -2.12 -1.18
C LEU A 182 -15.62 -1.34 -1.56
N ALA A 183 -16.74 -2.05 -1.74
CA ALA A 183 -18.03 -1.42 -2.04
C ALA A 183 -18.49 -0.47 -0.92
N HIS A 184 -18.26 -0.84 0.35
CA HIS A 184 -18.55 0.01 1.49
C HIS A 184 -17.58 1.21 1.58
N LEU A 185 -16.28 0.97 1.42
CA LEU A 185 -15.25 2.00 1.52
C LEU A 185 -15.43 3.12 0.48
N LEU A 186 -15.90 2.79 -0.72
CA LEU A 186 -16.23 3.78 -1.77
C LEU A 186 -17.37 4.74 -1.40
N GLN A 187 -18.07 4.52 -0.29
CA GLN A 187 -19.17 5.37 0.17
C GLN A 187 -18.80 6.32 1.29
N ILE A 188 -17.59 6.20 1.88
CA ILE A 188 -17.20 6.93 3.08
C ILE A 188 -15.81 7.58 2.94
N PRO A 189 -15.56 8.73 3.57
CA PRO A 189 -14.21 9.26 3.72
C PRO A 189 -13.44 8.48 4.80
N TYR A 190 -12.14 8.25 4.59
CA TYR A 190 -11.26 7.61 5.56
C TYR A 190 -9.78 7.86 5.23
N GLN A 191 -8.88 7.53 6.17
CA GLN A 191 -7.46 7.46 5.89
C GLN A 191 -7.12 6.05 5.38
N SER A 192 -6.68 5.97 4.12
CA SER A 192 -6.30 4.70 3.50
C SER A 192 -5.02 4.13 4.12
N SER A 193 -4.95 2.81 4.13
CA SER A 193 -3.76 2.02 4.50
C SER A 193 -2.91 1.66 3.28
N ILE A 194 -3.45 1.81 2.07
CA ILE A 194 -2.81 1.42 0.79
C ILE A 194 -2.39 2.67 -0.01
N TYR A 195 -3.19 3.72 0.03
CA TYR A 195 -3.07 4.92 -0.81
C TYR A 195 -2.90 6.19 0.02
N ALA A 196 -2.45 7.26 -0.64
CA ALA A 196 -2.41 8.61 -0.05
C ALA A 196 -3.80 9.24 0.15
N THR A 197 -4.85 8.65 -0.42
CA THR A 197 -6.25 9.11 -0.36
C THR A 197 -7.19 7.93 -0.08
N PRO A 198 -8.46 8.13 0.30
CA PRO A 198 -9.46 7.07 0.22
C PRO A 198 -9.45 6.35 -1.14
N VAL A 199 -9.83 5.07 -1.16
CA VAL A 199 -9.98 4.32 -2.42
C VAL A 199 -11.01 5.01 -3.33
N THR A 200 -10.70 5.04 -4.62
CA THR A 200 -11.58 5.60 -5.65
C THR A 200 -11.80 4.59 -6.76
N PRO A 201 -12.84 4.74 -7.59
CA PRO A 201 -13.02 3.90 -8.77
C PRO A 201 -11.80 3.93 -9.70
N ALA A 202 -11.12 5.07 -9.81
CA ALA A 202 -9.89 5.18 -10.60
C ALA A 202 -8.75 4.34 -10.02
N LEU A 203 -8.54 4.34 -8.71
CA LEU A 203 -7.54 3.49 -8.06
C LEU A 203 -7.84 2.00 -8.26
N LEU A 204 -9.10 1.59 -8.13
CA LEU A 204 -9.51 0.20 -8.40
C LEU A 204 -9.24 -0.23 -9.85
N ARG A 205 -9.38 0.68 -10.81
CA ARG A 205 -9.01 0.44 -12.22
C ARG A 205 -7.49 0.32 -12.40
N LEU A 206 -6.74 1.23 -11.79
CA LEU A 206 -5.30 1.40 -12.01
C LEU A 206 -4.43 0.39 -11.28
N ASP A 207 -4.79 0.01 -10.05
CA ASP A 207 -3.93 -0.78 -9.19
C ASP A 207 -3.94 -2.28 -9.58
N PRO A 208 -2.78 -2.89 -9.91
CA PRO A 208 -2.67 -4.33 -10.19
C PRO A 208 -3.09 -5.25 -9.05
N THR A 209 -3.05 -4.76 -7.81
CA THR A 209 -3.33 -5.57 -6.63
C THR A 209 -4.75 -6.15 -6.66
N TRP A 210 -5.67 -5.46 -7.33
CA TRP A 210 -7.06 -5.89 -7.52
C TRP A 210 -7.30 -6.68 -8.81
N ASP A 211 -6.25 -7.08 -9.55
CA ASP A 211 -6.39 -7.75 -10.85
C ASP A 211 -7.20 -9.05 -10.77
N ALA A 212 -7.08 -9.78 -9.66
CA ALA A 212 -7.85 -10.98 -9.37
C ALA A 212 -9.38 -10.74 -9.33
N LEU A 213 -9.81 -9.49 -9.09
CA LEU A 213 -11.23 -9.12 -9.02
C LEU A 213 -11.80 -8.65 -10.36
N ARG A 214 -10.95 -8.37 -11.36
CA ARG A 214 -11.39 -7.70 -12.61
C ARG A 214 -12.37 -8.50 -13.46
N SER A 215 -12.42 -9.82 -13.29
CA SER A 215 -13.40 -10.67 -13.97
C SER A 215 -14.78 -10.66 -13.31
N ASP A 216 -14.91 -10.16 -12.07
CA ASP A 216 -16.17 -10.13 -11.34
C ASP A 216 -17.04 -8.92 -11.76
N PRO A 217 -18.29 -9.13 -12.24
CA PRO A 217 -19.17 -8.04 -12.65
C PRO A 217 -19.50 -7.04 -11.53
N THR A 218 -19.48 -7.47 -10.27
CA THR A 218 -19.70 -6.61 -9.10
C THR A 218 -18.54 -5.67 -8.92
N PHE A 219 -17.30 -6.17 -9.03
CA PHE A 219 -16.10 -5.33 -8.98
C PHE A 219 -16.05 -4.35 -10.16
N GLN A 220 -16.42 -4.80 -11.37
CA GLN A 220 -16.48 -3.92 -12.54
C GLN A 220 -17.44 -2.74 -12.35
N LYS A 221 -18.54 -2.91 -11.61
CA LYS A 221 -19.44 -1.80 -11.24
C LYS A 221 -18.78 -0.84 -10.25
N LEU A 222 -17.98 -1.32 -9.29
CA LEU A 222 -17.23 -0.46 -8.36
C LEU A 222 -16.18 0.41 -9.07
N CYS A 223 -15.64 -0.11 -10.17
CA CYS A 223 -14.71 0.60 -11.04
C CYS A 223 -15.38 1.65 -11.93
N GLN A 224 -16.69 1.88 -11.87
CA GLN A 224 -17.35 2.94 -12.63
C GLN A 224 -17.40 4.21 -11.79
N ASP A 225 -17.07 5.35 -12.39
CA ASP A 225 -17.28 6.63 -11.72
C ASP A 225 -18.79 6.79 -11.48
N LYS A 226 -19.18 7.27 -10.30
CA LYS A 226 -20.58 7.63 -10.07
C LYS A 226 -20.93 8.74 -11.06
N THR A 227 -21.77 8.43 -12.03
CA THR A 227 -22.41 9.44 -12.86
C THR A 227 -23.24 10.32 -11.92
N HIS A 228 -22.76 11.53 -11.68
CA HIS A 228 -23.50 12.57 -10.98
C HIS A 228 -24.58 13.17 -11.89
#